data_AF-A0A0F9BJ27-F1
#
_entry.id   AF-A0A0F9BJ27-F1
#
_cell.length_a   1.000
_cell.length_b   1.000
_cell.length_c   1.000
_cell.angle_alpha   90.00
_cell.angle_beta   90.00
_cell.angle_gamma   90.00
#
_symmetry.space_group_name_H-M   'P 1'
#
loop_
_entity.id
_entity.type
_entity.pdbx_description
1 polymer ?
#
loop_
_entity_poly.entity_id
_entity_poly.type
_entity_poly.pdbx_seq_one_letter_code
_entity_poly.pdbx_strand_id
1 'polypeptide(L)'
;MTARYRRITMLGEPSDTQGLDANRRARCSFNIQAKKDPSEEFEEELAKILENGGIAAGVIFAGTASTLPELADVTDPAIITIVSTGGSAPEEIHNEIGAYPQPSAQLTARHKHYRIARALAYQAYNALKVIRNEIITTP
;
A
#
# COMPACT_ATOMS: atom_id res chain seq x y z
N MET A 1 -14.73 7.36 6.99
CA MET A 1 -15.71 7.27 5.87
C MET A 1 -15.79 5.83 5.32
N THR A 2 -16.72 5.48 4.41
CA THR A 2 -16.85 4.10 3.87
C THR A 2 -16.59 4.06 2.37
N ALA A 3 -15.66 3.22 1.92
CA ALA A 3 -15.34 3.01 0.51
C ALA A 3 -15.48 1.53 0.12
N ARG A 4 -16.13 1.26 -1.01
CA ARG A 4 -16.23 -0.10 -1.56
C ARG A 4 -15.12 -0.34 -2.56
N TYR A 5 -14.34 -1.39 -2.33
CA TYR A 5 -13.34 -1.91 -3.25
C TYR A 5 -13.95 -3.05 -4.07
N ARG A 6 -14.10 -2.86 -5.38
CA ARG A 6 -14.44 -3.97 -6.28
C ARG A 6 -13.27 -4.94 -6.37
N ARG A 7 -12.05 -4.42 -6.51
CA ARG A 7 -10.84 -5.24 -6.64
C ARG A 7 -9.59 -4.42 -6.36
N ILE A 8 -8.56 -5.06 -5.83
CA ILE A 8 -7.17 -4.60 -5.92
C ILE A 8 -6.39 -5.52 -6.88
N THR A 9 -5.67 -4.91 -7.81
CA THR A 9 -4.83 -5.59 -8.79
C THR A 9 -3.38 -5.30 -8.49
N MET A 10 -2.58 -6.36 -8.34
CA MET A 10 -1.14 -6.25 -8.19
C MET A 10 -0.51 -6.06 -9.57
N LEU A 11 0.30 -5.01 -9.73
CA LEU A 11 0.99 -4.71 -10.99
C LEU A 11 2.36 -5.41 -11.10
N GLY A 12 2.81 -6.05 -10.03
CA GLY A 12 4.01 -6.85 -9.96
C GLY A 12 4.15 -7.53 -8.60
N GLU A 13 4.96 -8.57 -8.52
CA GLU A 13 5.36 -9.15 -7.23
C GLU A 13 6.32 -8.22 -6.48
N PRO A 14 6.43 -8.34 -5.14
CA PRO A 14 7.41 -7.58 -4.39
C PRO A 14 8.82 -7.87 -4.90
N SER A 15 9.49 -6.81 -5.31
CA SER A 15 10.82 -6.86 -5.88
C SER A 15 11.78 -5.93 -5.16
N ASP A 16 13.05 -6.31 -5.19
CA ASP A 16 14.18 -5.55 -4.69
C ASP A 16 14.23 -4.23 -5.45
N THR A 17 13.99 -3.12 -4.74
CA THR A 17 14.23 -1.80 -5.33
C THR A 17 15.73 -1.54 -5.28
N GLN A 18 16.34 -1.16 -6.40
CA GLN A 18 17.79 -0.97 -6.47
C GLN A 18 18.26 0.04 -5.41
N GLY A 19 19.09 -0.42 -4.47
CA GLY A 19 19.80 0.42 -3.50
C GLY A 19 19.09 0.63 -2.17
N LEU A 20 19.89 1.06 -1.20
CA LEU A 20 19.43 1.44 0.14
C LEU A 20 18.77 2.83 0.10
N ASP A 21 17.91 3.12 1.07
CA ASP A 21 17.46 4.50 1.29
C ASP A 21 18.54 5.37 1.97
N ALA A 22 18.23 6.65 2.20
CA ALA A 22 19.13 7.60 2.87
C ALA A 22 19.58 7.13 4.26
N ASN A 23 18.78 6.29 4.92
CA ASN A 23 19.04 5.71 6.23
C ASN A 23 19.63 4.29 6.14
N ARG A 24 20.19 3.91 4.97
CA ARG A 24 20.82 2.61 4.70
C ARG A 24 19.87 1.41 4.86
N ARG A 25 18.56 1.59 4.67
CA ARG A 25 17.57 0.51 4.74
C ARG A 25 17.43 -0.17 3.40
N ALA A 26 17.39 -1.49 3.41
CA ALA A 26 16.95 -2.29 2.29
C ALA A 26 15.49 -1.96 1.96
N ARG A 27 15.16 -1.92 0.67
CA ARG A 27 13.83 -1.61 0.15
C ARG A 27 13.29 -2.75 -0.68
N CYS A 28 12.03 -3.11 -0.43
CA CYS A 28 11.29 -4.04 -1.27
C CYS A 28 9.92 -3.43 -1.56
N SER A 29 9.55 -3.34 -2.83
CA SER A 29 8.37 -2.59 -3.25
C SER A 29 7.53 -3.33 -4.28
N PHE A 30 6.25 -3.00 -4.33
CA PHE A 30 5.32 -3.40 -5.37
C PHE A 30 4.30 -2.29 -5.61
N ASN A 31 3.69 -2.32 -6.79
CA ASN A 31 2.65 -1.37 -7.19
C ASN A 31 1.30 -2.07 -7.24
N ILE A 32 0.26 -1.33 -6.92
CA ILE A 32 -1.13 -1.78 -7.03
C ILE A 32 -1.96 -0.79 -7.80
N GLN A 33 -3.11 -1.27 -8.26
CA GLN A 33 -4.19 -0.47 -8.77
C GLN A 33 -5.49 -0.95 -8.12
N ALA A 34 -6.27 -0.03 -7.57
CA ALA A 34 -7.57 -0.35 -6.99
C ALA A 34 -8.68 0.04 -7.96
N LYS A 35 -9.74 -0.76 -8.05
CA LYS A 35 -11.03 -0.37 -8.63
C LYS A 35 -12.01 -0.19 -7.47
N LYS A 36 -12.42 1.04 -7.19
CA LYS A 36 -13.21 1.40 -6.01
C LYS A 36 -14.17 2.54 -6.28
N ASP A 37 -15.13 2.75 -5.38
CA ASP A 37 -15.97 3.96 -5.39
C ASP A 37 -15.11 5.21 -5.10
N PRO A 38 -15.49 6.41 -5.57
CA PRO A 38 -14.76 7.65 -5.26
C PRO A 38 -14.65 7.92 -3.75
N SER A 39 -13.44 8.27 -3.29
CA SER A 39 -13.16 8.78 -1.94
C SER A 39 -11.86 9.60 -1.94
N GLU A 40 -11.67 10.42 -0.90
CA GLU A 40 -10.48 11.28 -0.76
C GLU A 40 -9.31 10.59 -0.01
N GLU A 41 -9.58 9.49 0.69
CA GLU A 41 -8.65 8.86 1.67
C GLU A 41 -8.05 7.53 1.18
N PHE A 42 -7.52 7.51 -0.04
CA PHE A 42 -7.06 6.25 -0.64
C PHE A 42 -5.93 5.58 0.16
N GLU A 43 -4.99 6.34 0.72
CA GLU A 43 -3.82 5.79 1.41
C GLU A 43 -4.19 5.27 2.80
N GLU A 44 -5.08 5.97 3.51
CA GLU A 44 -5.63 5.59 4.81
C GLU A 44 -6.49 4.32 4.69
N GLU A 45 -7.28 4.21 3.62
CA GLU A 45 -8.04 3.00 3.33
C GLU A 45 -7.13 1.79 3.07
N LEU A 46 -6.05 1.97 2.30
CA LEU A 46 -5.06 0.91 2.10
C LEU A 46 -4.37 0.54 3.41
N ALA A 47 -4.03 1.51 4.26
CA ALA A 47 -3.49 1.25 5.59
C ALA A 47 -4.46 0.39 6.41
N LYS A 48 -5.76 0.71 6.39
CA LYS A 48 -6.78 -0.08 7.09
C LYS A 48 -6.90 -1.50 6.56
N ILE A 49 -6.80 -1.70 5.25
CA ILE A 49 -6.79 -3.05 4.65
C ILE A 49 -5.58 -3.85 5.15
N LEU A 50 -4.40 -3.24 5.21
CA LEU A 50 -3.19 -3.88 5.72
C LEU A 50 -3.30 -4.22 7.21
N GLU A 51 -3.91 -3.34 8.01
CA GLU A 51 -4.21 -3.60 9.42
C GLU A 51 -5.12 -4.82 9.60
N ASN A 52 -6.22 -4.86 8.83
CA ASN A 52 -7.13 -6.00 8.84
C ASN A 52 -6.44 -7.30 8.36
N GLY A 53 -5.43 -7.17 7.49
CA GLY A 53 -4.54 -8.26 7.06
C GLY A 53 -3.46 -8.67 8.07
N GLY A 54 -3.45 -8.09 9.27
CA GLY A 54 -2.54 -8.45 10.36
C GLY A 54 -1.21 -7.71 10.38
N ILE A 55 -1.07 -6.61 9.64
CA ILE A 55 0.08 -5.71 9.75
C ILE A 55 -0.21 -4.66 10.82
N ALA A 56 0.70 -4.47 11.78
CA ALA A 56 0.45 -3.53 12.87
C ALA A 56 0.35 -2.08 12.36
N ALA A 57 -0.64 -1.32 12.85
CA ALA A 57 -0.83 0.08 12.50
C ALA A 57 0.44 0.93 12.68
N GLY A 58 1.19 0.70 13.78
CA GLY A 58 2.43 1.42 14.08
C GLY A 58 3.60 1.17 13.12
N VAL A 59 3.45 0.27 12.14
CA VAL A 59 4.45 0.04 11.10
C VAL A 59 4.02 0.54 9.71
N ILE A 60 2.81 1.08 9.58
CA ILE A 60 2.24 1.55 8.33
C ILE A 60 2.28 3.08 8.29
N PHE A 61 2.80 3.63 7.21
CA PHE A 61 2.93 5.06 6.99
C PHE A 61 2.28 5.42 5.65
N ALA A 62 1.08 6.01 5.71
CA ALA A 62 0.38 6.59 4.57
C ALA A 62 0.84 8.04 4.36
N GLY A 63 1.05 8.46 3.11
CA GLY A 63 1.44 9.83 2.77
C GLY A 63 2.74 9.95 1.98
N THR A 64 2.81 10.98 1.15
CA THR A 64 4.05 11.44 0.50
C THR A 64 5.02 12.14 1.47
N ALA A 65 4.54 12.61 2.62
CA ALA A 65 5.31 13.37 3.61
C ALA A 65 5.45 12.67 4.98
N SER A 66 5.24 11.36 5.05
CA SER A 66 5.31 10.65 6.33
C SER A 66 6.74 10.63 6.87
N THR A 67 6.95 11.20 8.06
CA THR A 67 8.22 11.10 8.78
C THR A 67 8.45 9.65 9.20
N LEU A 68 9.45 9.01 8.60
CA LEU A 68 9.79 7.63 8.94
C LEU A 68 10.67 7.62 10.20
N PRO A 69 10.41 6.72 11.16
CA PRO A 69 11.26 6.59 12.34
C PRO A 69 12.68 6.20 11.89
N GLU A 70 13.70 6.69 12.59
CA GLU A 70 15.06 6.19 12.41
C GLU A 70 15.13 4.73 12.89
N LEU A 71 15.52 3.80 12.01
CA LEU A 71 15.80 2.42 12.41
C LEU A 71 17.27 2.37 12.81
N ALA A 72 17.55 2.35 14.10
CA ALA A 72 18.89 2.31 14.66
C ALA A 72 19.44 0.87 14.77
N ASP A 73 18.57 -0.13 14.95
CA ASP A 73 18.97 -1.50 15.24
C ASP A 73 18.20 -2.58 14.44
N VAL A 74 18.71 -3.81 14.47
CA VAL A 74 18.14 -5.01 13.83
C VAL A 74 16.87 -5.50 14.52
N THR A 75 16.60 -5.03 15.74
CA THR A 75 15.39 -5.32 16.51
C THR A 75 14.24 -4.40 16.14
N ASP A 76 14.50 -3.31 15.42
CA ASP A 76 13.46 -2.39 15.01
C ASP A 76 12.49 -3.07 14.03
N PRO A 77 11.20 -2.74 14.10
CA PRO A 77 10.23 -3.34 13.20
C PRO A 77 10.51 -2.91 11.75
N ALA A 78 10.24 -3.82 10.80
CA ALA A 78 10.13 -3.43 9.41
C ALA A 78 8.91 -2.52 9.23
N ILE A 79 9.07 -1.48 8.43
CA ILE A 79 8.02 -0.48 8.18
C ILE A 79 7.56 -0.56 6.73
N ILE A 80 6.32 -0.15 6.46
CA ILE A 80 5.76 -0.03 5.11
C ILE A 80 5.28 1.40 4.86
N THR A 81 5.65 1.97 3.72
CA THR A 81 5.08 3.24 3.26
C THR A 81 4.13 3.02 2.10
N ILE A 82 3.04 3.76 2.09
CA ILE A 82 2.06 3.79 1.02
C ILE A 82 2.13 5.18 0.37
N VAL A 83 2.42 5.22 -0.93
CA VAL A 83 2.51 6.46 -1.70
C VAL A 83 1.63 6.32 -2.93
N SER A 84 0.66 7.22 -3.09
CA SER A 84 -0.18 7.30 -4.28
C SER A 84 0.65 7.67 -5.50
N THR A 85 0.50 6.90 -6.58
CA THR A 85 1.33 7.04 -7.80
C THR A 85 0.60 7.70 -8.97
N GLY A 86 -0.59 8.25 -8.74
CA GLY A 86 -1.46 8.75 -9.80
C GLY A 86 -2.12 7.59 -10.54
N GLY A 87 -3.45 7.50 -10.42
CA GLY A 87 -4.24 6.40 -10.97
C GLY A 87 -4.22 6.30 -12.50
N SER A 88 -4.99 5.35 -13.02
CA SER A 88 -5.31 5.31 -14.45
C SER A 88 -6.66 5.95 -14.73
N ALA A 89 -6.97 6.16 -16.02
CA ALA A 89 -8.29 6.58 -16.43
C ALA A 89 -9.36 5.65 -15.82
N PRO A 90 -10.52 6.19 -15.39
CA PRO A 90 -11.60 5.37 -14.87
C PRO A 90 -12.01 4.28 -15.87
N GLU A 91 -12.43 3.13 -15.36
CA GLU A 91 -13.03 2.09 -16.18
C GLU A 91 -14.55 2.33 -16.25
N GLU A 92 -15.15 2.02 -17.41
CA GLU A 92 -16.54 2.32 -17.78
C GLU A 92 -16.75 3.74 -18.37
N ILE A 93 -17.88 3.98 -19.02
CA ILE A 93 -18.08 5.12 -19.94
C ILE A 93 -18.06 6.43 -19.14
N HIS A 94 -17.21 7.39 -19.54
CA HIS A 94 -16.92 8.69 -18.88
C HIS A 94 -18.15 9.54 -18.44
N ASN A 95 -19.36 9.20 -18.87
CA ASN A 95 -20.57 9.99 -18.68
C ASN A 95 -21.69 9.28 -17.89
N GLU A 96 -21.47 8.06 -17.38
CA GLU A 96 -22.46 7.38 -16.54
C GLU A 96 -22.12 7.49 -15.04
N ILE A 97 -23.18 7.54 -14.22
CA ILE A 97 -23.11 7.42 -12.76
C ILE A 97 -22.62 6.00 -12.44
N GLY A 98 -21.30 5.80 -12.45
CA GLY A 98 -20.69 4.46 -12.39
C GLY A 98 -19.21 4.38 -12.77
N ALA A 99 -18.56 5.46 -13.20
CA ALA A 99 -17.12 5.44 -13.47
C ALA A 99 -16.34 5.11 -12.19
N TYR A 100 -15.66 3.97 -12.18
CA TYR A 100 -14.83 3.55 -11.04
C TYR A 100 -13.45 4.18 -11.18
N PRO A 101 -13.07 5.14 -10.30
CA PRO A 101 -11.70 5.61 -10.28
C PRO A 101 -10.74 4.43 -10.07
N GLN A 102 -9.61 4.51 -10.76
CA GLN A 102 -8.55 3.51 -10.69
C GLN A 102 -7.30 4.06 -10.00
N PRO A 103 -7.37 4.48 -8.72
CA PRO A 103 -6.21 5.01 -8.03
C PRO A 103 -5.14 3.91 -7.90
N SER A 104 -3.88 4.36 -7.93
CA SER A 104 -2.71 3.49 -7.86
C SER A 104 -1.83 3.92 -6.71
N ALA A 105 -1.14 2.96 -6.11
CA ALA A 105 -0.19 3.22 -5.05
C ALA A 105 1.03 2.31 -5.18
N GLN A 106 2.18 2.84 -4.77
CA GLN A 106 3.39 2.08 -4.50
C GLN A 106 3.46 1.80 -3.01
N LEU A 107 3.64 0.52 -2.68
CA LEU A 107 3.93 0.08 -1.32
C LEU A 107 5.42 -0.27 -1.24
N THR A 108 6.11 0.29 -0.25
CA THR A 108 7.56 0.06 -0.04
C THR A 108 7.82 -0.35 1.40
N ALA A 109 8.22 -1.61 1.58
CA ALA A 109 8.71 -2.11 2.86
C ALA A 109 10.20 -1.76 3.04
N ARG A 110 10.59 -1.36 4.25
CA ARG A 110 11.95 -0.96 4.61
C ARG A 110 12.40 -1.66 5.88
N HIS A 111 13.65 -2.12 5.86
CA HIS A 111 14.32 -2.66 7.04
C HIS A 111 15.85 -2.67 6.85
N LYS A 112 16.63 -2.83 7.92
CA LYS A 112 18.10 -3.02 7.83
C LYS A 112 18.51 -4.29 7.08
N HIS A 113 17.61 -5.27 6.99
CA HIS A 113 17.86 -6.56 6.34
C HIS A 113 16.87 -6.82 5.22
N TYR A 114 17.42 -7.19 4.06
CA TYR A 114 16.65 -7.46 2.86
C TYR A 114 15.56 -8.52 3.06
N ARG A 115 15.90 -9.64 3.71
CA ARG A 115 14.95 -10.73 4.00
C ARG A 115 13.72 -10.28 4.79
N ILE A 116 13.89 -9.34 5.72
CA ILE A 116 12.82 -8.86 6.60
C ILE A 116 11.95 -7.87 5.83
N ALA A 117 12.56 -6.94 5.10
CA ALA A 117 11.82 -6.02 4.21
C ALA A 117 10.99 -6.81 3.18
N ARG A 118 11.58 -7.84 2.57
CA ARG A 118 10.88 -8.72 1.61
C ARG A 118 9.73 -9.47 2.29
N ALA A 119 9.95 -10.07 3.46
CA ALA A 119 8.88 -10.78 4.18
C ALA A 119 7.67 -9.88 4.45
N LEU A 120 7.89 -8.65 4.93
CA LEU A 120 6.82 -7.67 5.14
C LEU A 120 6.13 -7.27 3.82
N ALA A 121 6.90 -7.06 2.75
CA ALA A 121 6.33 -6.73 1.45
C ALA A 121 5.42 -7.86 0.91
N TYR A 122 5.80 -9.12 1.10
CA TYR A 122 4.96 -10.27 0.73
C TYR A 122 3.73 -10.41 1.63
N GLN A 123 3.85 -10.09 2.92
CA GLN A 123 2.69 -10.06 3.82
C GLN A 123 1.67 -9.01 3.36
N ALA A 124 2.13 -7.79 3.04
CA ALA A 124 1.27 -6.73 2.50
C ALA A 124 0.68 -7.10 1.14
N TYR A 125 1.49 -7.69 0.26
CA TYR A 125 1.04 -8.19 -1.03
C TYR A 125 -0.10 -9.21 -0.88
N ASN A 126 0.05 -10.17 0.02
CA ASN A 126 -0.97 -11.20 0.25
C ASN A 126 -2.25 -10.63 0.87
N ALA A 127 -2.13 -9.67 1.80
CA ALA A 127 -3.27 -8.98 2.38
C ALA A 127 -4.10 -8.23 1.32
N LEU A 128 -3.43 -7.60 0.35
CA LEU A 128 -4.11 -6.85 -0.72
C LEU A 128 -4.63 -7.75 -1.86
N LYS A 129 -3.94 -8.85 -2.15
CA LYS A 129 -4.28 -9.75 -3.27
C LYS A 129 -5.65 -10.43 -3.13
N VAL A 130 -6.12 -10.63 -1.90
CA VAL A 130 -7.40 -11.29 -1.62
C VAL A 130 -8.61 -10.35 -1.77
N ILE A 131 -8.39 -9.03 -1.78
CA ILE A 131 -9.47 -8.03 -1.75
C ILE A 131 -10.31 -8.05 -3.02
N ARG A 132 -11.56 -8.47 -2.87
CA ARG A 132 -12.59 -8.49 -3.92
C ARG A 132 -13.96 -8.17 -3.32
N ASN A 133 -14.61 -7.13 -3.82
CA ASN A 133 -15.94 -6.69 -3.39
C ASN A 133 -16.04 -6.42 -1.87
N GLU A 134 -15.03 -5.80 -1.28
CA GLU A 134 -14.99 -5.49 0.15
C GLU A 134 -15.38 -4.05 0.45
N ILE A 135 -15.92 -3.83 1.64
CA ILE A 135 -16.26 -2.50 2.16
C ILE A 135 -15.24 -2.16 3.24
N ILE A 136 -14.54 -1.04 3.07
CA ILE A 136 -13.53 -0.55 3.99
C ILE A 136 -14.06 0.71 4.68
N THR A 137 -13.92 0.75 5.99
CA THR A 137 -14.35 1.89 6.81
C THR A 137 -13.12 2.49 7.47
N THR A 138 -12.84 3.75 7.12
CA THR A 138 -11.90 4.63 7.84
C THR A 138 -12.63 5.32 9.00
N PRO A 139 -11.94 5.63 10.12
CA PRO A 139 -12.53 6.39 11.23
C PRO A 139 -13.06 7.77 10.81
#